data_AF-A0A1G8BTR7-F1
#
_entry.id   AF-A0A1G8BTR7-F1
#
_cell.length_a   1.000
_cell.length_b   1.000
_cell.length_c   1.000
_cell.angle_alpha   90.00
_cell.angle_beta   90.00
_cell.angle_gamma   90.00
#
_symmetry.space_group_name_H-M   'P 1'
#
loop_
_entity.id
_entity.type
_entity.pdbx_description
1 polymer ?
#
loop_
_entity_poly.entity_id
_entity_poly.type
_entity_poly.pdbx_seq_one_letter_code
_entity_poly.pdbx_strand_id
1 'polypeptide(L)'
;MEAYQYDCASPDVEELARVISDLFPEQTQFIERPAEDGTPTLAVHWVAMRFGAAARRITVSVVGSPAVWARYRALPPRHRGRSFAVLRAYAEATIGSLEEQYANGEAVPREVTIELDEQFA
;
A
#
# COMPACT_ATOMS: atom_id res chain seq x y z
N MET A 1 11.11 -16.17 12.11
CA MET A 1 10.77 -15.25 11.01
C MET A 1 9.45 -14.62 11.42
N GLU A 2 9.50 -13.41 11.98
CA GLU A 2 8.28 -12.71 12.38
C GLU A 2 7.56 -12.31 11.09
N ALA A 3 6.40 -12.91 10.87
CA ALA A 3 5.61 -12.74 9.67
C ALA A 3 5.03 -11.32 9.58
N TYR A 4 4.79 -10.85 8.35
CA TYR A 4 3.97 -9.66 8.10
C TYR A 4 2.74 -9.63 9.01
N GLN A 5 2.46 -8.48 9.61
CA GLN A 5 1.28 -8.31 10.45
C GLN A 5 0.15 -7.69 9.62
N TYR A 6 -0.99 -8.36 9.57
CA TYR A 6 -2.20 -7.86 8.91
C TYR A 6 -3.26 -7.57 9.97
N ASP A 7 -3.68 -6.31 10.08
CA ASP A 7 -4.75 -5.82 10.94
C ASP A 7 -5.82 -5.16 10.05
N CYS A 8 -6.50 -5.99 9.26
CA CYS A 8 -7.54 -5.56 8.33
C CYS A 8 -8.87 -6.16 8.77
N ALA A 9 -9.90 -5.32 8.93
CA ALA A 9 -11.24 -5.77 9.30
C ALA A 9 -11.98 -6.39 8.09
N SER A 10 -11.64 -5.93 6.89
CA SER A 10 -12.27 -6.28 5.62
C SER A 10 -11.38 -7.29 4.86
N PRO A 11 -11.90 -8.49 4.51
CA PRO A 11 -11.12 -9.49 3.77
C PRO A 11 -10.60 -9.01 2.41
N ASP A 12 -11.37 -8.14 1.74
CA ASP A 12 -10.98 -7.55 0.47
C ASP A 12 -9.81 -6.56 0.60
N VAL A 13 -9.67 -5.88 1.75
CA VAL A 13 -8.52 -5.01 2.05
C VAL A 13 -7.31 -5.83 2.45
N GLU A 14 -7.50 -6.90 3.25
CA GLU A 14 -6.41 -7.83 3.57
C GLU A 14 -5.83 -8.49 2.31
N GLU A 15 -6.69 -8.86 1.35
CA GLU A 15 -6.27 -9.40 0.06
C GLU A 15 -5.34 -8.42 -0.69
N LEU A 16 -5.68 -7.13 -0.71
CA LEU A 16 -4.84 -6.10 -1.31
C LEU A 16 -3.51 -5.93 -0.55
N ALA A 17 -3.52 -6.01 0.78
CA ALA A 17 -2.29 -5.98 1.57
C ALA A 17 -1.36 -7.15 1.23
N ARG A 18 -1.91 -8.36 1.05
CA ARG A 18 -1.14 -9.56 0.68
C ARG A 18 -0.55 -9.48 -0.72
N VAL A 19 -1.20 -8.78 -1.65
CA VAL A 19 -0.73 -8.60 -3.04
C VAL A 19 0.59 -7.81 -3.11
N ILE A 20 0.81 -6.90 -2.17
CA ILE A 20 1.98 -6.01 -2.15
C ILE A 20 2.96 -6.30 -1.02
N SER A 21 2.69 -7.27 -0.15
CA SER A 21 3.46 -7.43 1.08
C SER A 21 4.91 -7.82 0.83
N ASP A 22 5.18 -8.59 -0.22
CA ASP A 22 6.52 -9.00 -0.64
C ASP A 22 7.40 -7.85 -1.14
N LEU A 23 6.81 -6.68 -1.43
CA LEU A 23 7.56 -5.46 -1.76
C LEU A 23 8.20 -4.79 -0.53
N PHE A 24 7.75 -5.18 0.67
CA PHE A 24 8.18 -4.60 1.94
C PHE A 24 8.96 -5.62 2.79
N PRO A 25 9.80 -5.17 3.73
CA PRO A 25 10.46 -6.06 4.68
C PRO A 25 9.45 -6.81 5.58
N GLU A 26 9.83 -7.98 6.09
CA GLU A 26 8.96 -8.86 6.90
C GLU A 26 8.37 -8.18 8.15
N GLN A 27 9.04 -7.18 8.74
CA GLN A 27 8.55 -6.43 9.91
C GLN A 27 7.47 -5.38 9.57
N THR A 28 6.95 -5.37 8.35
CA THR A 28 5.96 -4.39 7.89
C THR A 28 4.57 -4.72 8.42
N GLN A 29 3.86 -3.70 8.90
CA GLN A 29 2.47 -3.82 9.35
C GLN A 29 1.53 -3.26 8.29
N PHE A 30 0.46 -3.99 8.00
CA PHE A 30 -0.62 -3.62 7.09
C PHE A 30 -1.89 -3.44 7.90
N ILE A 31 -2.39 -2.22 7.99
CA ILE A 31 -3.49 -1.85 8.88
C ILE A 31 -4.59 -1.21 8.05
N GLU A 32 -5.80 -1.74 8.14
CA GLU A 32 -6.98 -1.06 7.60
C GLU A 32 -7.43 0.02 8.58
N ARG A 33 -7.69 1.22 8.06
CA ARG A 33 -8.26 2.33 8.82
C ARG A 33 -9.39 2.96 8.03
N PRO A 34 -10.46 3.41 8.69
CA PRO A 34 -11.46 4.24 8.03
C PRO A 34 -10.89 5.65 7.80
N ALA A 35 -11.11 6.19 6.60
CA ALA A 35 -10.99 7.63 6.34
C ALA A 35 -12.16 8.39 6.98
N GLU A 36 -12.14 9.73 6.92
CA GLU A 36 -13.19 10.58 7.49
C GLU A 36 -14.59 10.29 6.94
N ASP A 37 -14.68 9.88 5.67
CA ASP A 37 -15.92 9.50 5.00
C ASP A 37 -16.31 8.02 5.21
N GLY A 38 -15.54 7.30 6.03
CA GLY A 38 -15.74 5.88 6.31
C GLY A 38 -15.22 4.93 5.23
N THR A 39 -14.59 5.43 4.15
CA THR A 39 -13.95 4.55 3.17
C THR A 39 -12.72 3.85 3.77
N PRO A 40 -12.46 2.59 3.39
CA PRO A 40 -11.28 1.90 3.87
C PRO A 40 -10.01 2.50 3.25
N THR A 41 -8.98 2.65 4.08
CA THR A 41 -7.61 2.99 3.72
C THR A 41 -6.71 1.86 4.21
N LEU A 42 -5.80 1.40 3.35
CA LEU A 42 -4.75 0.46 3.76
C LEU A 42 -3.49 1.25 4.11
N ALA A 43 -3.14 1.32 5.39
CA ALA A 43 -1.92 1.93 5.88
C ALA A 43 -0.81 0.87 6.02
N VAL A 44 0.29 1.07 5.30
CA VAL A 44 1.49 0.21 5.35
C VAL A 44 2.55 0.92 6.18
N HIS A 45 2.80 0.42 7.39
CA HIS A 45 3.85 0.93 8.27
C HIS A 45 5.16 0.19 7.98
N TRP A 46 6.03 0.87 7.25
CA TRP A 46 7.27 0.33 6.77
C TRP A 46 8.47 0.92 7.55
N VAL A 47 9.32 0.04 8.08
CA VAL A 47 10.64 0.42 8.60
C VAL A 47 11.68 0.26 7.48
N ALA A 48 11.98 1.37 6.82
CA ALA A 48 12.91 1.45 5.70
C ALA A 48 14.35 1.57 6.19
N MET A 49 15.03 0.42 6.33
CA MET A 49 16.48 0.36 6.58
C MET A 49 17.30 0.71 5.33
N ARG A 50 16.67 0.75 4.15
CA ARG A 50 17.34 1.01 2.86
C ARG A 50 17.66 2.49 2.58
N PHE A 51 17.14 3.41 3.40
CA PHE A 51 17.34 4.87 3.25
C PHE A 51 18.38 5.45 4.22
N GLY A 52 19.41 4.66 4.56
CA GLY A 52 20.58 5.09 5.33
C GLY A 52 20.84 4.28 6.59
N ALA A 53 21.77 4.77 7.41
CA ALA A 53 22.25 4.05 8.61
C ALA A 53 21.24 4.00 9.77
N ALA A 54 20.19 4.82 9.74
CA ALA A 54 19.15 4.85 10.75
C ALA A 54 17.81 4.37 10.19
N ALA A 55 17.10 3.57 10.97
CA ALA A 55 15.76 3.09 10.63
C ALA A 55 14.82 4.27 10.35
N ARG A 56 14.24 4.32 9.14
CA ARG A 56 13.25 5.34 8.79
C ARG A 56 11.85 4.73 8.76
N ARG A 57 10.95 5.26 9.59
CA ARG A 57 9.53 4.87 9.54
C ARG A 57 8.83 5.66 8.45
N ILE A 58 8.19 4.95 7.54
CA ILE A 58 7.39 5.50 6.44
C ILE A 58 6.01 4.86 6.52
N THR A 59 4.98 5.69 6.36
CA THR A 59 3.60 5.24 6.18
C THR A 59 3.23 5.39 4.71
N VAL A 60 2.88 4.30 4.05
CA VAL A 60 2.25 4.33 2.72
C VAL A 60 0.76 4.11 2.89
N SER A 61 -0.04 5.11 2.53
CA SER A 61 -1.51 5.06 2.58
C SER A 61 -2.06 4.73 1.20
N VAL A 62 -2.65 3.56 1.03
CA VAL A 62 -3.41 3.22 -0.18
C VAL A 62 -4.85 3.67 0.03
N VAL A 63 -5.26 4.67 -0.73
CA VAL A 63 -6.58 5.32 -0.63
C VAL A 63 -7.34 5.15 -1.93
N GLY A 64 -8.67 5.20 -1.87
CA GLY A 64 -9.51 5.17 -3.05
C GLY A 64 -10.86 5.82 -2.75
N SER A 65 -11.47 6.44 -3.76
CA SER A 65 -12.80 7.02 -3.59
C SER A 65 -13.85 5.94 -3.28
N PRO A 66 -15.00 6.29 -2.66
CA PRO A 66 -16.09 5.34 -2.44
C PRO A 66 -16.51 4.60 -3.71
N ALA A 67 -16.48 5.28 -4.86
CA ALA A 67 -16.84 4.72 -6.15
C ALA A 67 -15.85 3.65 -6.64
N VAL A 68 -14.54 3.87 -6.46
CA VAL A 68 -13.49 2.90 -6.82
C VAL A 68 -13.63 1.64 -5.98
N TRP A 69 -13.83 1.79 -4.66
CA TRP A 69 -14.08 0.66 -3.75
C TRP A 69 -15.35 -0.10 -4.11
N ALA A 70 -16.44 0.59 -4.45
CA ALA A 70 -17.68 -0.04 -4.88
C ALA A 70 -17.49 -0.88 -6.15
N ARG A 71 -16.75 -0.37 -7.15
CA ARG A 71 -16.45 -1.11 -8.39
C ARG A 71 -15.58 -2.32 -8.12
N TYR A 72 -14.52 -2.18 -7.33
CA TYR A 72 -13.65 -3.30 -6.95
C TYR A 72 -14.43 -4.41 -6.24
N ARG A 73 -15.31 -4.04 -5.29
CA ARG A 73 -16.14 -5.01 -4.56
C ARG A 73 -17.19 -5.69 -5.44
N ALA A 74 -17.65 -5.02 -6.49
CA ALA A 74 -18.56 -5.60 -7.48
C ALA A 74 -17.87 -6.60 -8.43
N LEU A 75 -16.53 -6.58 -8.54
CA LEU A 75 -15.80 -7.53 -9.37
C LEU A 75 -15.84 -8.94 -8.74
N PRO A 76 -16.21 -9.99 -9.52
CA PRO A 76 -16.02 -11.36 -9.09
C PRO A 76 -14.55 -11.63 -8.75
N PRO A 77 -14.22 -12.41 -7.70
CA PRO A 77 -12.83 -12.64 -7.28
C PRO A 77 -11.87 -13.06 -8.41
N ARG A 78 -12.35 -13.93 -9.32
CA ARG A 78 -11.59 -14.38 -10.50
C ARG A 78 -11.20 -13.28 -11.49
N HIS A 79 -11.81 -12.10 -11.41
CA HIS A 79 -11.55 -10.95 -12.27
C HIS A 79 -10.72 -9.85 -11.58
N ARG A 80 -10.35 -10.02 -10.31
CA ARG A 80 -9.57 -9.03 -9.54
C ARG A 80 -8.08 -8.98 -9.92
N GLY A 81 -7.60 -9.93 -10.73
CA GLY A 81 -6.19 -10.00 -11.13
C GLY A 81 -5.65 -8.72 -11.76
N ARG A 82 -6.48 -7.98 -12.52
CA ARG A 82 -6.09 -6.66 -13.06
C ARG A 82 -5.90 -5.63 -11.94
N SER A 83 -6.83 -5.55 -11.00
CA SER A 83 -6.74 -4.63 -9.85
C SER A 83 -5.48 -4.92 -9.02
N PHE A 84 -5.13 -6.19 -8.85
CA PHE A 84 -3.90 -6.59 -8.16
C PHE A 84 -2.63 -6.15 -8.90
N ALA A 85 -2.58 -6.34 -10.23
CA ALA A 85 -1.45 -5.91 -11.03
C ALA A 85 -1.27 -4.38 -10.99
N VAL A 86 -2.38 -3.61 -11.03
CA VAL A 86 -2.34 -2.15 -10.95
C VAL A 86 -1.86 -1.67 -9.58
N LEU A 87 -2.43 -2.21 -8.49
CA LEU A 87 -1.97 -1.88 -7.14
C LEU A 87 -0.47 -2.19 -6.96
N ARG A 88 -0.02 -3.36 -7.44
CA ARG A 88 1.38 -3.73 -7.38
C ARG A 88 2.27 -2.74 -8.15
N ALA A 89 1.89 -2.39 -9.38
CA ALA A 89 2.64 -1.44 -10.19
C ALA A 89 2.74 -0.06 -9.51
N TYR A 90 1.64 0.43 -8.91
CA TYR A 90 1.66 1.69 -8.17
C TYR A 90 2.56 1.62 -6.93
N ALA A 91 2.56 0.50 -6.20
CA ALA A 91 3.42 0.29 -5.04
C ALA A 91 4.91 0.20 -5.44
N GLU A 92 5.24 -0.55 -6.49
CA GLU A 92 6.60 -0.66 -7.03
C GLU A 92 7.12 0.70 -7.52
N ALA A 93 6.32 1.44 -8.28
CA ALA A 93 6.67 2.79 -8.75
C ALA A 93 6.88 3.76 -7.57
N THR A 94 6.03 3.69 -6.56
CA THR A 94 6.16 4.51 -5.35
C THR A 94 7.47 4.22 -4.62
N ILE A 95 7.78 2.94 -4.38
CA ILE A 95 9.01 2.52 -3.72
C ILE A 95 10.24 2.95 -4.52
N GLY A 96 10.23 2.72 -5.84
CA GLY A 96 11.31 3.12 -6.74
C GLY A 96 11.57 4.62 -6.74
N SER A 97 10.51 5.43 -6.70
CA SER A 97 10.65 6.90 -6.60
C SER A 97 11.27 7.34 -5.26
N LEU A 98 10.92 6.70 -4.15
CA LEU A 98 11.54 6.99 -2.84
C LEU A 98 13.03 6.59 -2.83
N GLU A 99 13.38 5.50 -3.51
CA GLU A 99 14.76 5.05 -3.71
C GLU A 99 15.56 6.01 -4.59
N GLU A 100 14.96 6.53 -5.66
CA GLU A 100 15.58 7.54 -6.51
C GLU A 100 15.80 8.88 -5.77
N GLN A 101 14.79 9.37 -5.04
CA GLN A 101 14.92 10.56 -4.20
C GLN A 101 16.08 10.41 -3.22
N TYR A 102 16.16 9.27 -2.53
CA TYR A 102 17.26 8.98 -1.62
C TYR A 102 18.63 8.98 -2.32
N ALA A 103 18.72 8.32 -3.47
CA ALA A 103 19.96 8.24 -4.26
C ALA A 103 20.43 9.63 -4.75
N ASN A 104 19.48 10.53 -5.03
CA ASN A 104 19.75 11.92 -5.40
C ASN A 104 20.10 12.82 -4.20
N GLY A 105 20.09 12.29 -2.97
CA GLY A 105 20.33 13.07 -1.74
C GLY A 105 19.13 13.92 -1.31
N GLU A 106 17.95 13.66 -1.86
CA GLU A 106 16.72 14.37 -1.54
C GLU A 106 16.11 13.86 -0.23
N ALA A 107 15.26 14.69 0.37
CA ALA A 107 14.54 14.32 1.57
C ALA A 107 13.40 13.34 1.25
N VAL A 108 13.59 12.04 1.54
CA VAL A 108 12.52 11.05 1.41
C VAL A 108 11.35 11.39 2.36
N PRO A 109 10.09 11.46 1.88
CA PRO A 109 8.94 11.72 2.74
C PRO A 109 8.70 10.60 3.76
N ARG A 110 8.05 10.94 4.88
CA ARG A 110 7.62 9.96 5.91
C ARG A 110 6.20 9.43 5.68
N GLU A 111 5.41 10.15 4.90
CA GLU A 111 4.03 9.82 4.58
C GLU A 111 3.88 9.91 3.07
N VAL A 112 3.34 8.86 2.47
CA VAL A 112 3.18 8.74 1.03
C VAL A 112 1.80 8.17 0.75
N THR A 113 1.15 8.66 -0.30
CA THR A 113 -0.18 8.21 -0.68
C THR A 113 -0.14 7.55 -2.05
N ILE A 114 -0.74 6.37 -2.14
CA ILE A 114 -1.07 5.70 -3.39
C ILE A 114 -2.58 5.85 -3.60
N GLU A 115 -2.96 6.58 -4.65
CA GLU A 115 -4.37 6.78 -5.00
C GLU A 115 -4.83 5.71 -5.99
N LEU A 116 -5.87 4.97 -5.60
CA LEU A 116 -6.56 4.02 -6.47
C LEU A 116 -7.59 4.76 -7.31
N ASP A 117 -7.41 4.69 -8.62
CA ASP A 117 -8.19 5.38 -9.62
C ASP A 117 -9.01 4.40 -10.50
N GLU A 118 -9.48 4.87 -11.65
CA GLU A 118 -10.23 4.07 -12.62
C GLU A 118 -9.42 2.93 -13.24
N GLN A 119 -8.08 2.98 -13.20
CA GLN A 119 -7.26 1.88 -13.74
C GLN A 119 -7.33 0.65 -12.84
N PHE A 120 -7.52 0.88 -11.53
CA PHE A 120 -7.66 -0.16 -10.52
C PHE A 120 -9.01 -0.88 -10.61
N ALA A 121 -10.12 -0.14 -10.74
CA ALA A 121 -11.49 -0.69 -10.79
C ALA A 121 -12.51 0.21 -11.50
#